data_AF-M1BUW6-F1
#
_entry.id   AF-M1BUW6-F1
#
_cell.length_a   1.000
_cell.length_b   1.000
_cell.length_c   1.000
_cell.angle_alpha   90.00
_cell.angle_beta   90.00
_cell.angle_gamma   90.00
#
_symmetry.space_group_name_H-M   'P 1'
#
loop_
_entity.id
_entity.type
_entity.pdbx_description
1 polymer ?
#
loop_
_entity_poly.entity_id
_entity_poly.type
_entity_poly.pdbx_seq_one_letter_code
_entity_poly.pdbx_strand_id
1 'polypeptide(L)'
;MQSGDEVSIEELASNLSTYKEQLQQVRQLLHDEPDNSEYIDMEKELVEVIALTEELLVTAKQSEDGMGTGTSADASHGFHHSENSDMELGSILDHADKFPVGTKVQAVYSEDGEC
;
A
#
# COMPACT_ATOMS: atom_id res chain seq x y z
N MET A 1 11.53 0.98 27.87
CA MET A 1 10.16 1.42 27.56
C MET A 1 9.96 1.13 26.09
N GLN A 2 9.21 0.09 25.77
CA GLN A 2 8.88 -0.27 24.39
C GLN A 2 7.37 -0.49 24.39
N SER A 3 6.62 0.60 24.52
CA SER A 3 5.23 0.65 24.09
C SER A 3 5.31 0.92 22.59
N GLY A 4 5.54 -0.14 21.81
CA GLY A 4 5.03 -0.16 20.47
C GLY A 4 3.52 -0.27 20.66
N ASP A 5 2.84 0.87 20.70
CA ASP A 5 1.38 0.92 20.76
C ASP A 5 0.87 0.35 19.43
N GLU A 6 0.81 -0.98 19.36
CA GLU A 6 0.13 -1.71 18.31
C GLU A 6 -1.35 -1.37 18.45
N VAL A 7 -1.77 -0.34 17.71
CA VAL A 7 -3.18 0.06 17.61
C VAL A 7 -3.97 -1.18 17.19
N SER A 8 -4.75 -1.72 18.13
CA SER A 8 -5.47 -2.98 17.93
C SER A 8 -6.62 -2.79 16.94
N ILE A 9 -7.03 -3.86 16.25
CA ILE A 9 -8.14 -3.83 15.29
C ILE A 9 -9.42 -3.26 15.92
N GLU A 10 -9.68 -3.59 17.19
CA GLU A 10 -10.80 -3.07 17.98
C GLU A 10 -10.69 -1.56 18.23
N GLU A 11 -9.48 -1.07 18.51
CA GLU A 11 -9.23 0.36 18.71
C GLU A 11 -9.40 1.14 17.40
N LEU A 12 -8.85 0.62 16.29
CA LEU A 12 -9.07 1.20 14.96
C LEU A 12 -10.56 1.28 14.62
N ALA A 13 -11.33 0.22 14.88
CA ALA A 13 -12.77 0.20 14.64
C ALA A 13 -13.54 1.20 15.52
N SER A 14 -13.12 1.35 16.79
CA SER A 14 -13.68 2.33 17.71
C SER A 14 -13.39 3.76 17.23
N ASN A 15 -12.13 4.06 16.92
CA ASN A 15 -11.69 5.36 16.42
C ASN A 15 -12.43 5.74 15.13
N LEU A 16 -12.58 4.79 14.21
CA LEU A 16 -13.31 4.97 12.95
C LEU A 16 -14.79 5.35 13.21
N SER A 17 -15.44 4.74 14.20
CA SER A 17 -16.81 5.11 14.60
C SER A 17 -16.87 6.54 15.12
N THR A 18 -15.90 6.95 15.95
CA THR A 18 -15.79 8.32 16.45
C THR A 18 -15.54 9.33 15.32
N TYR A 19 -14.63 9.05 14.39
CA TYR A 19 -14.35 9.94 13.26
C TYR A 19 -15.56 10.09 12.35
N LYS A 20 -16.34 9.03 12.14
CA LYS A 20 -17.59 9.09 11.37
C LYS A 20 -18.65 9.96 12.05
N GLU A 21 -18.76 9.90 13.37
CA GLU A 21 -19.64 10.77 14.13
C GLU A 21 -19.20 12.24 14.04
N GLN A 22 -17.90 12.51 14.19
CA GLN A 22 -17.34 13.85 14.03
C GLN A 22 -17.60 14.41 12.63
N LEU A 23 -17.44 13.59 11.58
CA LEU A 23 -17.75 13.99 10.21
C LEU A 23 -19.22 14.39 10.04
N GLN A 24 -20.15 13.68 10.68
CA GLN A 24 -21.57 14.05 10.66
C GLN A 24 -21.82 15.38 11.37
N GLN A 25 -21.16 15.63 12.50
CA GLN A 25 -21.27 16.90 13.21
C GLN A 25 -20.73 18.06 12.38
N VAL A 26 -19.56 17.90 11.75
CA VAL A 26 -18.97 18.91 10.86
C VAL A 26 -19.87 19.20 9.67
N ARG A 27 -20.48 18.17 9.06
CA ARG A 27 -21.47 18.35 7.98
C ARG A 27 -22.71 19.10 8.43
N GLN A 28 -23.14 18.92 9.68
CA GLN A 28 -24.25 19.68 10.23
C GLN A 28 -23.87 21.16 10.41
N LEU A 29 -22.66 21.44 10.90
CA LEU A 29 -22.14 22.82 11.00
C LEU A 29 -22.00 23.47 9.62
N LEU A 30 -21.53 22.74 8.61
CA LEU A 30 -21.47 23.21 7.22
C LEU A 30 -22.85 23.47 6.59
N HIS A 31 -23.91 22.83 7.10
CA HIS A 31 -25.26 23.17 6.67
C HIS A 31 -25.66 24.59 7.10
N ASP A 32 -25.26 24.98 8.32
CA ASP A 32 -25.53 26.30 8.88
C ASP A 32 -24.56 27.36 8.35
N GLU A 33 -23.28 26.99 8.14
CA GLU A 33 -22.21 27.87 7.68
C GLU A 33 -21.44 27.27 6.48
N PRO A 34 -22.01 27.28 5.25
CA PRO A 34 -21.47 26.57 4.09
C PRO A 34 -20.15 27.15 3.54
N ASP A 35 -19.85 28.42 3.83
CA ASP A 35 -18.62 29.09 3.39
C ASP A 35 -17.53 29.11 4.47
N ASN A 36 -17.73 28.42 5.60
CA ASN A 36 -16.74 28.33 6.66
C ASN A 36 -15.59 27.42 6.22
N SER A 37 -14.47 28.03 5.83
CA SER A 37 -13.28 27.32 5.33
C SER A 37 -12.70 26.33 6.35
N GLU A 38 -12.78 26.63 7.65
CA GLU A 38 -12.27 25.74 8.70
C GLU A 38 -13.08 24.44 8.75
N TYR A 39 -14.41 24.52 8.67
CA TYR A 39 -15.27 23.32 8.64
C TYR A 39 -15.13 22.54 7.33
N ILE A 40 -14.93 23.23 6.20
CA ILE A 40 -14.67 22.59 4.91
C ILE A 40 -13.36 21.79 4.96
N ASP A 41 -12.31 22.38 5.52
CA ASP A 41 -11.02 21.71 5.60
C ASP A 41 -11.06 20.56 6.62
N MET A 42 -11.74 20.75 7.75
CA MET A 42 -11.96 19.68 8.73
C MET A 42 -12.77 18.50 8.16
N GLU A 43 -13.77 18.75 7.29
CA GLU A 43 -14.49 17.68 6.59
C GLU A 43 -13.53 16.84 5.73
N LYS A 44 -12.66 17.49 4.97
CA LYS A 44 -11.69 16.80 4.09
C LYS A 44 -10.69 15.99 4.89
N GLU A 45 -10.11 16.59 5.94
CA GLU A 45 -9.14 15.92 6.81
C GLU A 45 -9.77 14.70 7.49
N LEU A 46 -11.00 14.82 8.01
CA LEU A 46 -11.71 13.68 8.59
C LEU A 46 -11.98 12.56 7.58
N VAL A 47 -12.35 12.90 6.34
CA VAL A 47 -12.54 11.90 5.29
C VAL A 47 -11.24 11.15 4.99
N GLU A 48 -10.11 11.85 4.95
CA GLU A 48 -8.79 11.24 4.72
C GLU A 48 -8.39 10.31 5.87
N VAL A 49 -8.56 10.75 7.12
CA VAL A 49 -8.23 9.93 8.30
C VAL A 49 -9.10 8.68 8.38
N ILE A 50 -10.40 8.79 8.05
CA ILE A 50 -11.30 7.63 7.99
C ILE A 50 -10.82 6.63 6.94
N ALA A 51 -10.49 7.10 5.74
CA ALA A 51 -10.02 6.25 4.66
C ALA A 51 -8.72 5.53 5.02
N LEU A 52 -7.76 6.25 5.62
CA LEU A 52 -6.50 5.65 6.08
C LEU A 52 -6.74 4.61 7.18
N THR A 53 -7.61 4.91 8.14
CA THR A 53 -7.96 3.97 9.22
C THR A 53 -8.66 2.72 8.67
N GLU A 54 -9.55 2.88 7.68
CA GLU A 54 -10.19 1.77 6.98
C GLU A 54 -9.16 0.89 6.26
N GLU A 55 -8.18 1.49 5.57
CA GLU A 55 -7.09 0.76 4.90
C GLU A 55 -6.22 -0.03 5.89
N LEU A 56 -5.86 0.58 7.02
CA LEU A 56 -5.11 -0.08 8.09
C LEU A 56 -5.89 -1.28 8.65
N LEU A 57 -7.20 -1.14 8.85
CA LEU A 57 -8.06 -2.20 9.37
C LEU A 57 -8.19 -3.35 8.36
N VAL A 58 -8.31 -3.06 7.06
CA VAL A 58 -8.30 -4.07 6.00
C VAL A 58 -6.96 -4.82 5.97
N THR A 59 -5.85 -4.09 6.04
CA THR A 59 -4.49 -4.67 6.02
C THR A 59 -4.24 -5.55 7.25
N ALA A 60 -4.67 -5.11 8.43
CA ALA A 60 -4.56 -5.87 9.66
C ALA A 60 -5.34 -7.20 9.56
N LYS A 61 -6.58 -7.16 9.07
CA LYS A 61 -7.40 -8.38 8.88
C LYS A 61 -6.85 -9.34 7.83
N GLN A 62 -6.27 -8.83 6.73
CA GLN A 62 -5.65 -9.67 5.70
C GLN A 62 -4.38 -10.38 6.20
N SER A 63 -3.66 -9.75 7.13
CA SER A 63 -2.48 -10.32 7.76
C SER A 63 -2.82 -11.50 8.69
N GLU A 64 -4.03 -11.53 9.24
CA GLU A 64 -4.54 -12.65 10.05
C GLU A 64 -5.04 -13.84 9.20
N ASP A 65 -5.55 -13.59 7.99
CA ASP A 65 -6.11 -14.59 7.07
C ASP A 65 -5.06 -15.25 6.15
N GLY A 66 -3.78 -14.94 6.36
CA GLY A 66 -2.64 -15.34 5.51
C GLY A 66 -2.19 -16.80 5.64
N MET A 67 -3.10 -17.78 5.51
CA MET A 67 -2.75 -19.19 5.25
C MET A 67 -3.91 -19.92 4.54
N GLY A 68 -4.12 -19.66 3.26
CA GLY A 68 -4.94 -20.58 2.47
C GLY A 68 -5.58 -20.03 1.20
N THR A 69 -4.80 -19.84 0.14
CA THR A 69 -5.26 -20.08 -1.24
C THR A 69 -4.03 -20.06 -2.15
N GLY A 70 -3.49 -21.21 -2.53
CA GLY A 70 -4.06 -22.00 -3.61
C GLY A 70 -3.25 -21.74 -4.86
N THR A 71 -2.02 -22.27 -4.89
CA THR A 71 -1.16 -22.31 -6.08
C THR A 71 -1.98 -22.94 -7.21
N SER A 72 -2.48 -22.08 -8.10
CA SER A 72 -3.06 -22.48 -9.37
C SER A 72 -1.99 -23.21 -10.15
N ALA A 73 -2.06 -24.54 -10.14
CA ALA A 73 -1.34 -25.36 -11.10
C ALA A 73 -2.04 -25.17 -12.45
N ASP A 74 -1.71 -24.06 -13.12
CA ASP A 74 -1.92 -23.90 -14.55
C ASP A 74 -0.98 -24.89 -15.26
N ALA A 75 -1.47 -26.11 -15.45
CA ALA A 75 -0.88 -27.08 -16.34
C ALA A 75 -1.65 -27.03 -17.66
N SER A 76 -1.46 -25.97 -18.44
CA SER A 76 -1.76 -25.98 -19.87
C SER A 76 -1.07 -24.83 -20.58
N HIS A 77 0.13 -25.08 -21.08
CA HIS A 77 0.49 -24.61 -22.42
C HIS A 77 1.12 -25.77 -23.18
N GLY A 78 0.32 -26.31 -24.10
CA GLY A 78 0.73 -27.33 -25.03
C GLY A 78 1.79 -26.82 -26.00
N PHE A 79 2.66 -27.76 -26.37
CA PHE A 79 3.22 -27.98 -27.70
C PHE A 79 3.29 -26.76 -28.63
N HIS A 80 4.50 -26.30 -28.96
CA HIS A 80 4.88 -26.07 -30.35
C HIS A 80 6.38 -26.33 -30.51
N HIS A 81 6.66 -27.60 -30.83
CA HIS A 81 7.85 -28.02 -31.57
C HIS A 81 7.78 -27.41 -32.97
N SER A 82 8.79 -26.65 -33.38
CA SER A 82 9.15 -26.54 -34.79
C SER A 82 10.62 -26.12 -34.91
N GLU A 83 11.41 -27.09 -35.33
CA GLU A 83 12.76 -26.97 -35.87
C GLU A 83 12.77 -26.03 -37.10
N ASN A 84 13.89 -25.30 -37.32
CA ASN A 84 14.58 -25.07 -38.61
C ASN A 84 15.32 -23.71 -38.72
N SER A 85 16.66 -23.78 -38.62
CA SER A 85 17.73 -23.15 -39.43
C SER A 85 17.81 -21.62 -39.70
N ASP A 86 19.01 -21.10 -39.35
CA ASP A 86 19.88 -20.12 -40.06
C ASP A 86 19.55 -18.62 -40.17
N MET A 87 20.65 -17.83 -40.19
CA MET A 87 20.88 -16.37 -40.31
C MET A 87 20.50 -15.46 -39.12
N GLU A 88 21.45 -14.96 -38.31
CA GLU A 88 22.48 -13.92 -38.52
C GLU A 88 22.01 -12.48 -38.14
N LEU A 89 22.76 -11.90 -37.20
CA LEU A 89 22.92 -10.50 -36.79
C LEU A 89 21.73 -9.67 -36.28
N GLY A 90 21.87 -9.17 -35.04
CA GLY A 90 21.04 -8.07 -34.54
C GLY A 90 21.29 -7.63 -33.10
N SER A 91 22.55 -7.40 -32.70
CA SER A 91 22.94 -6.49 -31.61
C SER A 91 22.16 -6.58 -30.28
N ILE A 92 22.38 -7.67 -29.53
CA ILE A 92 22.08 -7.76 -28.10
C ILE A 92 23.13 -6.97 -27.28
N LEU A 93 23.07 -5.64 -27.31
CA LEU A 93 23.90 -4.82 -26.41
C LEU A 93 23.11 -3.62 -25.92
N ASP A 94 22.07 -3.86 -25.11
CA ASP A 94 21.47 -2.81 -24.28
C ASP A 94 20.63 -3.37 -23.12
N HIS A 95 21.23 -4.25 -22.30
CA HIS A 95 20.72 -4.56 -20.95
C HIS A 95 21.79 -5.22 -20.07
N ALA A 96 23.03 -4.72 -20.11
CA ALA A 96 24.12 -5.23 -19.29
C ALA A 96 24.21 -4.56 -17.90
N ASP A 97 23.09 -4.12 -17.32
CA ASP A 97 23.07 -3.58 -15.94
C ASP A 97 21.96 -4.20 -15.08
N LYS A 98 21.49 -5.40 -15.44
CA LYS A 98 20.58 -6.15 -14.58
C LYS A 98 21.42 -6.92 -13.57
N PHE A 99 21.55 -6.37 -12.36
CA PHE A 99 22.16 -7.06 -11.22
C PHE A 99 21.64 -8.51 -11.15
N PRO A 100 22.51 -9.54 -11.12
CA PRO A 100 22.05 -10.91 -11.10
C PRO A 100 21.24 -11.19 -9.84
N VAL A 101 20.19 -11.98 -9.99
CA VAL A 101 19.33 -12.40 -8.89
C VAL A 101 20.20 -13.11 -7.85
N GLY A 102 20.15 -12.65 -6.60
CA GLY A 102 21.02 -13.10 -5.52
C GLY A 102 22.13 -12.11 -5.13
N THR A 103 22.26 -10.98 -5.84
CA THR A 103 23.16 -9.89 -5.45
C THR A 103 22.68 -9.27 -4.14
N LYS A 104 23.46 -9.45 -3.07
CA LYS A 104 23.21 -8.80 -1.77
C LYS A 104 23.75 -7.38 -1.84
N VAL A 105 22.84 -6.41 -1.80
CA VAL A 105 23.18 -4.98 -1.72
C VAL A 105 22.99 -4.54 -0.27
N GLN A 106 24.00 -3.90 0.33
CA GLN A 106 23.86 -3.19 1.59
C GLN A 106 23.87 -1.69 1.31
N ALA A 107 22.85 -0.98 1.81
CA ALA A 107 22.89 0.47 1.86
C ALA A 107 23.76 0.90 3.03
N VAL A 108 24.72 1.80 2.78
CA VAL A 108 25.49 2.47 3.84
C VAL A 108 24.81 3.81 4.10
N TYR A 109 24.20 3.97 5.27
CA TYR A 109 23.72 5.27 5.73
C TYR A 109 24.94 6.10 6.13
N SER A 110 25.15 7.22 5.46
CA SER A 110 26.06 8.25 5.93
C SER A 110 25.19 9.31 6.60
N GLU A 111 25.43 9.50 7.90
CA GLU A 111 24.82 10.59 8.66
C GLU A 111 25.29 11.91 8.04
N ASP A 112 24.42 12.54 7.25
CA ASP A 112 24.69 13.86 6.67
C ASP A 112 25.08 14.82 7.80
N GLY A 113 26.29 15.37 7.70
CA GLY A 113 26.93 16.13 8.77
C GLY A 113 26.09 17.31 9.24
N GLU A 114 25.94 17.40 10.56
CA GLU A 114 25.43 18.57 11.25
C GLU A 114 26.25 19.84 10.91
N CYS A 115 25.53 20.96 10.85
CA CYS A 115 25.92 22.31 10.40
C CYS A 115 27.19 22.92 11.00
#